data_AF-A0A7Y2ZPR5-F1
#
_entry.id   AF-A0A7Y2ZPR5-F1
#
_cell.length_a   1.000
_cell.length_b   1.000
_cell.length_c   1.000
_cell.angle_alpha   90.00
_cell.angle_beta   90.00
_cell.angle_gamma   90.00
#
_symmetry.space_group_name_H-M   'P 1'
#
loop_
_entity.id
_entity.type
_entity.pdbx_description
1 polymer ?
#
loop_
_entity_poly.entity_id
_entity_poly.type
_entity_poly.pdbx_seq_one_letter_code
_entity_poly.pdbx_strand_id
1 'polypeptide(L)'
;MKEIEKDKAAKYNKWVVALSIIIPIVVAALFGIKIPNATPLTFLPPIYAFINGLTAILLITALWAVKNRKLLLHERLMKTALLCSIAFLLMYVAYHMTSDSTPFGGEGVIRYVYFFILITHIVLSILVIPFVLLTYVRAITKDFDRHKKLARIAYPLWLYVAISGVLVYLMISPYYE
;
A
#
# COMPACT_ATOMS: atom_id res chain seq x y z
N MET A 1 -1.09 4.30 34.89
CA MET A 1 -0.72 4.82 33.55
C MET A 1 -0.32 3.70 32.59
N LYS A 2 0.66 2.84 32.93
CA LYS A 2 1.07 1.68 32.10
C LYS A 2 -0.07 0.70 31.77
N GLU A 3 -0.97 0.41 32.71
CA GLU A 3 -2.14 -0.46 32.45
C GLU A 3 -3.15 0.16 31.48
N ILE A 4 -3.41 1.46 31.59
CA ILE A 4 -4.32 2.21 30.70
C ILE A 4 -3.74 2.24 29.27
N GLU A 5 -2.42 2.41 29.13
CA GLU A 5 -1.74 2.36 27.83
C GLU A 5 -1.76 0.94 27.23
N LYS A 6 -1.63 -0.09 28.08
CA LYS A 6 -1.68 -1.51 27.69
C LYS A 6 -3.09 -1.92 27.21
N ASP A 7 -4.12 -1.47 27.90
CA ASP A 7 -5.53 -1.70 27.55
C ASP A 7 -5.91 -0.98 26.24
N LYS A 8 -5.49 0.29 26.09
CA LYS A 8 -5.63 1.02 24.82
C LYS A 8 -4.92 0.30 23.67
N ALA A 9 -3.68 -0.15 23.87
CA ALA A 9 -2.94 -0.89 22.85
C ALA A 9 -3.61 -2.23 22.49
N ALA A 10 -4.21 -2.93 23.45
CA ALA A 10 -4.97 -4.16 23.20
C ALA A 10 -6.22 -3.87 22.36
N LYS A 11 -6.97 -2.81 22.69
CA LYS A 11 -8.13 -2.35 21.91
C LYS A 11 -7.75 -1.99 20.47
N TYR A 12 -6.65 -1.25 20.26
CA TYR A 12 -6.20 -0.91 18.90
C TYR A 12 -5.79 -2.14 18.09
N ASN A 13 -5.16 -3.16 18.70
CA ASN A 13 -4.79 -4.37 17.95
C ASN A 13 -6.02 -5.12 17.42
N LYS A 14 -7.13 -5.15 18.17
CA LYS A 14 -8.38 -5.74 17.69
C LYS A 14 -8.87 -5.03 16.43
N TRP A 15 -8.83 -3.69 16.43
CA TRP A 15 -9.18 -2.90 15.25
C TRP A 15 -8.22 -3.11 14.08
N VAL A 16 -6.91 -3.23 14.35
CA VAL A 16 -5.93 -3.52 13.29
C VAL A 16 -6.20 -4.86 12.64
N VAL A 17 -6.46 -5.91 13.44
CA VAL A 17 -6.80 -7.24 12.90
C VAL A 17 -8.08 -7.17 12.08
N ALA A 18 -9.13 -6.50 12.59
CA ALA A 18 -10.38 -6.34 11.87
C ALA A 18 -10.15 -5.61 10.52
N LEU A 19 -9.48 -4.46 10.52
CA LEU A 19 -9.21 -3.68 9.30
C LEU A 19 -8.33 -4.45 8.30
N SER A 20 -7.36 -5.21 8.77
CA SER A 20 -6.47 -6.01 7.91
C SER A 20 -7.20 -7.12 7.16
N ILE A 21 -8.35 -7.55 7.67
CA ILE A 21 -9.22 -8.54 7.04
C ILE A 21 -10.30 -7.85 6.19
N ILE A 22 -10.94 -6.82 6.74
CA ILE A 22 -12.03 -6.09 6.10
C ILE A 22 -11.56 -5.40 4.81
N ILE A 23 -10.39 -4.73 4.81
CA ILE A 23 -9.92 -3.97 3.65
C ILE A 23 -9.77 -4.89 2.41
N PRO A 24 -9.03 -6.01 2.45
CA PRO A 24 -8.93 -6.92 1.30
C PRO A 24 -10.29 -7.48 0.86
N ILE A 25 -11.18 -7.84 1.80
CA ILE A 25 -12.51 -8.37 1.48
C ILE A 25 -13.35 -7.32 0.76
N VAL A 26 -13.40 -6.10 1.27
CA VAL A 26 -14.15 -5.01 0.65
C VAL A 26 -13.60 -4.70 -0.74
N VAL A 27 -12.29 -4.62 -0.90
CA VAL A 27 -11.67 -4.39 -2.21
C VAL A 27 -12.03 -5.50 -3.20
N ALA A 28 -11.94 -6.77 -2.79
CA ALA A 28 -12.33 -7.90 -3.62
C ALA A 28 -13.81 -7.89 -4.00
N ALA A 29 -14.69 -7.54 -3.06
CA ALA A 29 -16.12 -7.40 -3.32
C ALA A 29 -16.41 -6.26 -4.31
N LEU A 30 -15.74 -5.11 -4.16
CA LEU A 30 -15.92 -3.96 -5.05
C LEU A 30 -15.48 -4.25 -6.49
N PHE A 31 -14.51 -5.12 -6.73
CA PHE A 31 -14.15 -5.54 -8.10
C PHE A 31 -15.23 -6.35 -8.80
N GLY A 32 -16.12 -7.00 -8.04
CA GLY A 32 -17.31 -7.65 -8.59
C GLY A 32 -18.44 -6.68 -8.97
N ILE A 33 -18.33 -5.40 -8.58
CA ILE A 33 -19.36 -4.38 -8.80
C ILE A 33 -18.90 -3.44 -9.91
N LYS A 34 -19.52 -3.56 -11.09
CA LYS A 34 -19.35 -2.60 -12.19
C LYS A 34 -20.41 -1.50 -12.08
N ILE A 35 -20.00 -0.25 -12.27
CA ILE A 35 -20.93 0.89 -12.31
C ILE A 35 -21.49 1.00 -13.74
N PRO A 36 -22.77 0.68 -13.97
CA PRO A 36 -23.34 0.74 -15.31
C PRO A 36 -23.35 2.18 -15.84
N ASN A 37 -23.01 2.34 -17.12
CA ASN A 37 -22.96 3.64 -17.82
C ASN A 37 -21.99 4.68 -17.23
N ALA A 38 -21.03 4.28 -16.39
CA ALA A 38 -19.96 5.17 -15.94
C ALA A 38 -18.98 5.46 -17.08
N THR A 39 -18.45 6.68 -17.12
CA THR A 39 -17.30 7.01 -17.96
C THR A 39 -16.06 6.29 -17.44
N PRO A 40 -15.34 5.49 -18.27
CA PRO A 40 -14.14 4.80 -17.83
C PRO A 40 -13.07 5.78 -17.34
N LEU A 41 -12.54 5.55 -16.14
CA LEU A 41 -11.51 6.41 -15.54
C LEU A 41 -10.10 6.00 -15.97
N THR A 42 -9.88 5.86 -17.30
CA THR A 42 -8.62 5.36 -17.91
C THR A 42 -7.41 6.28 -17.69
N PHE A 43 -7.62 7.50 -17.20
CA PHE A 43 -6.55 8.41 -16.81
C PHE A 43 -5.98 8.14 -15.40
N LEU A 44 -6.63 7.30 -14.59
CA LEU A 44 -6.19 7.01 -13.22
C LEU A 44 -4.92 6.13 -13.12
N PRO A 45 -4.69 5.13 -13.98
CA PRO A 45 -3.49 4.30 -13.94
C PRO A 45 -2.15 5.02 -13.81
N PRO A 46 -1.80 6.00 -14.67
CA PRO A 46 -0.56 6.76 -14.49
C PRO A 46 -0.51 7.51 -13.15
N ILE A 47 -1.65 8.02 -12.66
CA ILE A 47 -1.71 8.81 -11.43
C ILE A 47 -1.48 7.92 -10.21
N TYR A 48 -2.19 6.80 -10.09
CA TYR A 48 -2.01 5.92 -8.94
C TYR A 48 -0.63 5.23 -8.98
N ALA A 49 -0.07 4.96 -10.16
CA ALA A 49 1.30 4.48 -10.30
C ALA A 49 2.31 5.54 -9.84
N PHE A 50 2.13 6.80 -10.22
CA PHE A 50 2.94 7.92 -9.74
C PHE A 50 2.86 8.07 -8.21
N ILE A 51 1.67 7.97 -7.61
CA ILE A 51 1.50 8.03 -6.16
C ILE A 51 2.23 6.88 -5.43
N ASN A 52 2.30 5.70 -6.03
CA ASN A 52 3.15 4.60 -5.52
C ASN A 52 4.64 4.96 -5.61
N GLY A 53 5.10 5.52 -6.73
CA GLY A 53 6.48 6.02 -6.88
C GLY A 53 6.82 7.09 -5.83
N LEU A 54 5.93 8.05 -5.61
CA LEU A 54 6.05 9.06 -4.56
C LEU A 54 6.12 8.42 -3.17
N THR A 55 5.28 7.40 -2.91
CA THR A 55 5.32 6.64 -1.66
C THR A 55 6.69 5.99 -1.44
N ALA A 56 7.29 5.38 -2.47
CA ALA A 56 8.63 4.81 -2.38
C ALA A 56 9.69 5.87 -2.00
N ILE A 57 9.65 7.05 -2.63
CA ILE A 57 10.55 8.18 -2.31
C ILE A 57 10.35 8.65 -0.86
N LEU A 58 9.10 8.80 -0.43
CA LEU A 58 8.77 9.18 0.95
C LEU A 58 9.31 8.16 1.96
N LEU A 59 9.17 6.86 1.69
CA LEU A 59 9.69 5.79 2.55
C LEU A 59 11.21 5.83 2.65
N ILE A 60 11.92 5.96 1.52
CA ILE A 60 13.39 6.09 1.50
C ILE A 60 13.83 7.32 2.31
N THR A 61 13.18 8.46 2.10
CA THR A 61 13.46 9.70 2.82
C THR A 61 13.14 9.57 4.32
N ALA A 62 12.07 8.85 4.67
CA ALA A 62 11.68 8.61 6.05
C ALA A 62 12.69 7.72 6.78
N LEU A 63 13.28 6.73 6.10
CA LEU A 63 14.36 5.91 6.64
C LEU A 63 15.62 6.75 6.88
N TRP A 64 15.99 7.60 5.92
CA TRP A 64 17.08 8.56 6.11
C TRP A 64 16.81 9.48 7.30
N ALA A 65 15.60 10.04 7.42
CA ALA A 65 15.22 10.96 8.49
C ALA A 65 15.38 10.32 9.88
N VAL A 66 14.88 9.09 10.08
CA VAL A 66 14.99 8.40 11.37
C VAL A 66 16.43 7.99 11.70
N LYS A 67 17.23 7.59 10.71
CA LYS A 67 18.68 7.31 10.89
C LYS A 67 19.45 8.55 11.32
N ASN A 68 19.03 9.73 10.86
CA ASN A 68 19.60 11.03 11.23
C ASN A 68 18.92 11.66 12.47
N ARG A 69 18.15 10.87 13.24
CA ARG A 69 17.42 11.34 14.45
C ARG A 69 16.42 12.48 14.19
N LYS A 70 16.01 12.72 12.95
CA LYS A 70 14.99 13.71 12.57
C LYS A 70 13.58 13.13 12.76
N LEU A 71 13.19 12.89 14.01
CA LEU A 71 11.97 12.14 14.36
C LEU A 71 10.67 12.80 13.86
N LEU A 72 10.55 14.12 13.99
CA LEU A 72 9.37 14.85 13.50
C LEU A 72 9.22 14.77 11.98
N LEU A 73 10.34 14.84 11.25
CA LEU A 73 10.34 14.67 9.80
C LEU A 73 9.94 13.23 9.42
N HIS A 74 10.51 12.23 10.07
CA HIS A 74 10.13 10.83 9.89
C HIS A 74 8.62 10.63 10.09
N GLU A 75 8.06 11.13 11.20
CA GLU A 75 6.63 11.01 11.48
C GLU A 75 5.76 11.64 10.39
N ARG A 76 6.10 12.85 9.94
CA ARG A 76 5.37 13.54 8.86
C ARG A 76 5.44 12.74 7.56
N LEU A 77 6.62 12.27 7.17
CA LEU A 77 6.80 11.47 5.95
C LEU A 77 6.02 10.15 6.01
N MET A 78 6.01 9.46 7.16
CA MET A 78 5.24 8.22 7.33
C MET A 78 3.72 8.46 7.24
N LYS A 79 3.22 9.57 7.81
CA LYS A 79 1.81 9.96 7.69
C LYS A 79 1.45 10.30 6.24
N THR A 80 2.30 11.05 5.55
CA THR A 80 2.11 11.36 4.12
C THR A 80 2.11 10.08 3.26
N ALA A 81 3.05 9.15 3.50
CA ALA A 81 3.09 7.87 2.79
C ALA A 81 1.81 7.03 3.01
N LEU A 82 1.26 7.05 4.23
CA LEU A 82 -0.02 6.38 4.54
C LEU A 82 -1.18 7.02 3.77
N LEU A 83 -1.24 8.36 3.72
CA LEU A 83 -2.25 9.08 2.94
C LEU A 83 -2.14 8.79 1.44
N CYS A 84 -0.91 8.76 0.90
CA CYS A 84 -0.65 8.35 -0.48
C CYS A 84 -1.16 6.94 -0.76
N SER A 85 -0.94 5.99 0.16
CA SER A 85 -1.41 4.60 0.00
C SER A 85 -2.95 4.49 0.03
N ILE A 86 -3.62 5.31 0.85
CA ILE A 86 -5.09 5.40 0.85
C ILE A 86 -5.60 6.00 -0.47
N ALA A 87 -5.00 7.10 -0.93
CA ALA A 87 -5.36 7.71 -2.20
C ALA A 87 -5.15 6.76 -3.38
N PHE A 88 -4.03 6.03 -3.40
CA PHE A 88 -3.76 4.95 -4.35
C PHE A 88 -4.90 3.93 -4.37
N LEU A 89 -5.27 3.38 -3.20
CA LEU A 89 -6.29 2.33 -3.11
C LEU A 89 -7.65 2.82 -3.61
N LEU A 90 -8.05 4.05 -3.26
CA LEU A 90 -9.31 4.64 -3.71
C LEU A 90 -9.34 4.81 -5.24
N MET A 91 -8.27 5.33 -5.83
CA MET A 91 -8.18 5.47 -7.30
C MET A 91 -8.14 4.11 -8.00
N TYR A 92 -7.40 3.15 -7.45
CA TYR A 92 -7.29 1.80 -8.00
C TYR A 92 -8.66 1.09 -8.03
N VAL A 93 -9.43 1.21 -6.95
CA VAL A 93 -10.81 0.69 -6.88
C VAL A 93 -11.73 1.43 -7.85
N ALA A 94 -11.68 2.77 -7.88
CA ALA A 94 -12.51 3.57 -8.78
C ALA A 94 -12.27 3.20 -10.27
N TYR A 95 -11.01 2.99 -10.65
CA TYR A 95 -10.66 2.51 -12.00
C TYR A 95 -11.27 1.14 -12.29
N HIS A 96 -11.09 0.14 -11.42
CA HIS A 96 -11.59 -1.23 -11.68
C HIS A 96 -13.13 -1.35 -11.66
N MET A 97 -13.82 -0.48 -10.91
CA MET A 97 -15.28 -0.42 -10.90
C MET A 97 -15.87 0.25 -12.16
N THR A 98 -15.08 1.03 -12.90
CA THR A 98 -15.54 1.81 -14.07
C THR A 98 -14.93 1.37 -15.40
N SER A 99 -13.88 0.56 -15.35
CA SER A 99 -13.09 0.15 -16.52
C SER A 99 -12.83 -1.35 -16.47
N ASP A 100 -12.65 -1.96 -17.64
CA ASP A 100 -12.21 -3.34 -17.72
C ASP A 100 -10.70 -3.46 -17.55
N SER A 101 -10.27 -4.61 -17.03
CA SER A 101 -8.86 -4.86 -16.77
C SER A 101 -8.12 -5.05 -18.09
N THR A 102 -7.07 -4.26 -18.29
CA THR A 102 -6.15 -4.41 -19.42
C THR A 102 -5.44 -5.77 -19.35
N PRO A 103 -5.52 -6.63 -20.39
CA PRO A 103 -4.71 -7.84 -20.45
C PRO A 103 -3.26 -7.49 -20.82
N PHE A 104 -2.30 -8.20 -20.23
CA PHE A 104 -0.90 -8.06 -20.61
C PHE A 104 -0.62 -8.75 -21.96
N GLY A 105 -0.27 -7.95 -22.97
CA GLY A 105 -0.06 -8.42 -24.36
C GLY A 105 1.35 -8.91 -24.70
N GLY A 106 2.29 -8.92 -23.75
CA GLY A 106 3.66 -9.38 -23.99
C GLY A 106 3.78 -10.90 -24.13
N GLU A 107 4.66 -11.36 -25.02
CA GLU A 107 4.92 -12.77 -25.33
C GLU A 107 6.33 -13.22 -24.94
N GLY A 108 6.52 -14.53 -24.70
CA GLY A 108 7.82 -15.10 -24.32
C GLY A 108 8.23 -14.79 -22.88
N VAL A 109 9.54 -14.60 -22.64
CA VAL A 109 10.12 -14.46 -21.29
C VAL A 109 9.53 -13.28 -20.51
N ILE A 110 9.23 -12.16 -21.19
CA ILE A 110 8.71 -10.96 -20.53
C ILE A 110 7.35 -11.19 -19.86
N ARG A 111 6.53 -12.11 -20.40
CA ARG A 111 5.24 -12.51 -19.83
C ARG A 111 5.41 -13.14 -18.45
N TYR A 112 6.37 -14.04 -18.30
CA TYR A 112 6.67 -14.68 -17.02
C TYR A 112 7.21 -13.68 -16.00
N VAL A 113 8.09 -12.78 -16.42
CA VAL A 113 8.61 -11.70 -15.56
C VAL A 113 7.46 -10.79 -15.08
N TYR A 114 6.57 -10.39 -15.98
CA TYR A 114 5.40 -9.57 -15.65
C TYR A 114 4.52 -10.26 -14.61
N PHE A 115 4.09 -11.50 -14.86
CA PHE A 115 3.21 -12.19 -13.94
C PHE A 115 3.88 -12.52 -12.61
N PHE A 116 5.18 -12.81 -12.61
CA PHE A 116 5.92 -12.97 -11.36
C PHE A 116 5.84 -11.69 -10.51
N ILE A 117 6.19 -10.53 -11.08
CA ILE A 117 6.15 -9.24 -10.39
C ILE A 117 4.72 -8.88 -9.98
N LEU A 118 3.73 -9.09 -10.84
CA LEU A 118 2.33 -8.80 -10.57
C LEU A 118 1.81 -9.64 -9.40
N ILE A 119 2.03 -10.96 -9.42
CA ILE A 119 1.54 -11.86 -8.39
C ILE A 119 2.21 -11.55 -7.05
N THR A 120 3.54 -11.38 -7.04
CA THR A 120 4.25 -11.01 -5.80
C THR A 120 3.80 -9.65 -5.28
N HIS A 121 3.58 -8.67 -6.16
CA HIS A 121 3.06 -7.36 -5.79
C HIS A 121 1.69 -7.47 -5.10
N ILE A 122 0.74 -8.22 -5.68
CA ILE A 122 -0.62 -8.38 -5.12
C ILE A 122 -0.56 -9.09 -3.76
N VAL A 123 0.14 -10.21 -3.68
CA VAL A 123 0.24 -11.00 -2.44
C VAL A 123 0.89 -10.17 -1.32
N LEU A 124 2.01 -9.49 -1.61
CA LEU A 124 2.69 -8.66 -0.63
C LEU A 124 1.90 -7.39 -0.27
N SER A 125 1.07 -6.86 -1.18
CA SER A 125 0.15 -5.74 -0.88
C SER A 125 -0.91 -6.10 0.15
N ILE A 126 -1.39 -7.34 0.15
CA ILE A 126 -2.32 -7.80 1.19
C ILE A 126 -1.57 -8.00 2.51
N LEU A 127 -0.40 -8.64 2.46
CA LEU A 127 0.39 -8.93 3.66
C LEU A 127 0.93 -7.68 4.35
N VAL A 128 1.23 -6.60 3.62
CA VAL A 128 1.82 -5.39 4.21
C VAL A 128 0.84 -4.61 5.10
N ILE A 129 -0.47 -4.70 4.84
CA ILE A 129 -1.53 -3.97 5.58
C ILE A 129 -1.42 -4.18 7.10
N PRO A 130 -1.46 -5.42 7.64
CA PRO A 130 -1.34 -5.63 9.08
C PRO A 130 -0.01 -5.11 9.65
N PHE A 131 1.10 -5.25 8.92
CA PHE A 131 2.40 -4.78 9.40
C PHE A 131 2.46 -3.25 9.50
N VAL A 132 1.93 -2.53 8.51
CA VAL A 132 1.90 -1.06 8.51
C VAL A 132 0.97 -0.55 9.61
N LEU A 133 -0.24 -1.11 9.72
CA LEU A 133 -1.21 -0.71 10.74
C LEU A 133 -0.70 -1.00 12.15
N LEU A 134 -0.12 -2.17 12.41
CA LEU A 134 0.48 -2.49 13.71
C LEU A 134 1.64 -1.54 14.02
N THR A 135 2.54 -1.29 13.05
CA THR A 135 3.69 -0.39 13.23
C THR A 135 3.24 1.04 13.56
N TYR A 136 2.17 1.52 12.90
CA TYR A 136 1.56 2.82 13.16
C TYR A 136 0.90 2.88 14.55
N VAL A 137 0.15 1.85 14.95
CA VAL A 137 -0.42 1.76 16.31
C VAL A 137 0.67 1.85 17.37
N ARG A 138 1.80 1.15 17.19
CA ARG A 138 2.93 1.24 18.13
C ARG A 138 3.53 2.65 18.21
N ALA A 139 3.55 3.39 17.11
CA ALA A 139 4.01 4.78 17.12
C ALA A 139 3.07 5.67 17.95
N ILE A 140 1.75 5.60 17.73
CA ILE A 140 0.78 6.45 18.45
C ILE A 140 0.62 6.07 19.93
N THR A 141 0.84 4.79 20.29
CA THR A 141 0.87 4.34 21.68
C THR A 141 2.24 4.52 22.34
N LYS A 142 3.20 5.17 21.67
CA LYS A 142 4.56 5.43 22.17
C LYS A 142 5.36 4.15 22.54
N ASP A 143 5.00 3.01 21.95
CA ASP A 143 5.68 1.71 22.12
C ASP A 143 6.80 1.57 21.08
N PHE A 144 7.84 2.40 21.22
CA PHE A 144 8.90 2.51 20.21
C PHE A 144 9.76 1.25 20.08
N ASP A 145 9.84 0.42 21.11
CA ASP A 145 10.60 -0.83 21.07
C ASP A 145 9.95 -1.83 20.13
N ARG A 146 8.63 -2.02 20.24
CA ARG A 146 7.89 -2.88 19.30
C ARG A 146 7.72 -2.23 17.94
N HIS A 147 7.54 -0.91 17.87
CA HIS A 147 7.54 -0.17 16.61
C HIS A 147 8.79 -0.48 15.79
N LYS A 148 9.99 -0.38 16.38
CA LYS A 148 11.26 -0.67 15.67
C LYS A 148 11.33 -2.12 15.18
N LYS A 149 10.86 -3.09 15.98
CA LYS A 149 10.85 -4.50 15.58
C LYS A 149 9.95 -4.75 14.38
N LEU A 150 8.73 -4.22 14.42
CA LEU A 150 7.78 -4.34 13.32
C LEU A 150 8.22 -3.56 12.08
N ALA A 151 8.79 -2.36 12.26
CA ALA A 151 9.25 -1.51 11.17
C ALA A 151 10.34 -2.18 10.32
N ARG A 152 11.18 -3.05 10.89
CA ARG A 152 12.19 -3.82 10.11
C ARG A 152 11.56 -4.80 9.13
N ILE A 153 10.30 -5.19 9.34
CA ILE A 153 9.53 -6.06 8.44
C ILE A 153 8.62 -5.21 7.55
N ALA A 154 7.87 -4.28 8.15
CA ALA A 154 6.92 -3.43 7.44
C ALA A 154 7.60 -2.57 6.36
N TYR A 155 8.77 -1.99 6.66
CA TYR A 155 9.49 -1.10 5.76
C TYR A 155 9.89 -1.76 4.43
N PRO A 156 10.65 -2.88 4.40
CA PRO A 156 11.04 -3.49 3.13
C PRO A 156 9.84 -4.01 2.33
N LEU A 157 8.82 -4.55 3.00
CA LEU A 157 7.57 -4.98 2.34
C LEU A 157 6.86 -3.80 1.67
N TRP A 158 6.67 -2.69 2.40
CA TRP A 158 5.98 -1.52 1.88
C TRP A 158 6.76 -0.86 0.74
N LEU A 159 8.09 -0.77 0.88
CA LEU A 159 8.95 -0.25 -0.18
C LEU A 159 8.90 -1.15 -1.43
N TYR A 160 8.94 -2.47 -1.27
CA TYR A 160 8.80 -3.41 -2.38
C TYR A 160 7.48 -3.20 -3.13
N VAL A 161 6.36 -3.14 -2.40
CA VAL A 161 5.03 -2.95 -2.99
C VAL A 161 4.95 -1.61 -3.73
N ALA A 162 5.44 -0.52 -3.13
CA ALA A 162 5.43 0.79 -3.76
C ALA A 162 6.25 0.82 -5.07
N ILE A 163 7.44 0.22 -5.09
CA ILE A 163 8.28 0.16 -6.30
C ILE A 163 7.68 -0.78 -7.35
N SER A 164 7.29 -2.00 -6.96
CA SER A 164 6.72 -2.98 -7.88
C SER A 164 5.41 -2.50 -8.50
N GLY A 165 4.61 -1.69 -7.80
CA GLY A 165 3.40 -1.07 -8.38
C GLY A 165 3.71 -0.14 -9.56
N VAL A 166 4.81 0.62 -9.48
CA VAL A 166 5.31 1.42 -10.62
C VAL A 166 5.76 0.52 -11.75
N LEU A 167 6.53 -0.53 -11.45
CA LEU A 167 7.02 -1.46 -12.46
C LEU A 167 5.90 -2.18 -13.20
N VAL A 168 4.89 -2.68 -12.47
CA VAL A 168 3.70 -3.32 -13.07
C VAL A 168 3.03 -2.34 -14.04
N TYR A 169 2.83 -1.08 -13.64
CA TYR A 169 2.26 -0.06 -14.51
C TYR A 169 3.12 0.17 -15.75
N LEU A 170 4.43 0.40 -15.61
CA LEU A 170 5.32 0.64 -16.75
C LEU A 170 5.38 -0.54 -17.73
N MET A 171 5.29 -1.77 -17.22
CA MET A 171 5.28 -2.96 -18.07
C MET A 171 3.97 -3.09 -18.83
N ILE A 172 2.83 -2.85 -18.18
CA ILE A 172 1.52 -2.96 -18.83
C ILE A 172 1.14 -1.72 -19.63
N SER A 173 1.81 -0.58 -19.42
CA SER A 173 1.40 0.71 -19.99
C SER A 173 1.24 0.72 -21.51
N PRO A 174 2.09 0.03 -22.31
CA PRO A 174 1.93 -0.01 -23.77
C PRO A 174 0.66 -0.72 -24.25
N TYR A 175 -0.04 -1.44 -23.37
CA TYR A 175 -1.23 -2.22 -23.69
C TYR A 175 -2.53 -1.55 -23.23
N TYR A 176 -2.49 -0.35 -22.63
CA TYR A 176 -3.72 0.43 -22.43
C TYR A 176 -4.24 0.94 -23.77
N GLU A 177 -5.53 0.75 -24.00
CA GLU A 177 -6.28 1.31 -25.14
C GLU A 177 -6.75 2.75 -24.87
#